data_AF-A0A8T4N6R6-F1
#
_entry.id   AF-A0A8T4N6R6-F1
#
_cell.length_a   1.000
_cell.length_b   1.000
_cell.length_c   1.000
_cell.angle_alpha   90.00
_cell.angle_beta   90.00
_cell.angle_gamma   90.00
#
_symmetry.space_group_name_H-M   'P 1'
#
loop_
_entity.id
_entity.type
_entity.pdbx_description
1 polymer ?
#
loop_
_entity_poly.entity_id
_entity_poly.type
_entity_poly.pdbx_seq_one_letter_code
_entity_poly.pdbx_strand_id
1 'polypeptide(L)'
;MKYKPTLPKKWSGDLAYIFGLLIGDGSLPNTKSKRPNGKFQKRYLIYFISESKYFIDTVYDPLFSSLFSLNPWMETKKRNGSKLYISRIESKEVYEFFQKKGLRWEEKLELQLYQKCP
;
A
#
# COMPACT_ATOMS: atom_id res chain seq x y z
N MET A 1 -20.55 6.04 -4.22
CA MET A 1 -20.69 4.67 -3.67
C MET A 1 -19.54 4.41 -2.71
N LYS A 2 -19.81 3.81 -1.54
CA LYS A 2 -18.78 3.38 -0.61
C LYS A 2 -18.25 2.03 -1.10
N TYR A 3 -17.15 2.05 -1.84
CA TYR A 3 -16.51 0.85 -2.35
C TYR A 3 -16.08 -0.05 -1.17
N LYS A 4 -16.33 -1.36 -1.26
CA LYS A 4 -16.06 -2.33 -0.18
C LYS A 4 -15.19 -3.45 -0.75
N PRO A 5 -13.91 -3.57 -0.33
CA PRO A 5 -13.05 -4.63 -0.83
C PRO A 5 -13.51 -6.02 -0.36
N THR A 6 -13.18 -7.03 -1.16
CA THR A 6 -13.35 -8.43 -0.79
C THR A 6 -12.10 -8.85 -0.01
N LEU A 7 -12.27 -9.39 1.20
CA LEU A 7 -11.15 -9.88 2.00
C LEU A 7 -11.07 -11.41 1.92
N PRO A 8 -9.92 -11.98 1.51
CA PRO A 8 -9.75 -13.43 1.48
C PRO A 8 -9.90 -14.04 2.88
N LYS A 9 -10.70 -15.10 3.01
CA LYS A 9 -10.91 -15.78 4.30
C LYS A 9 -9.81 -16.79 4.63
N LYS A 10 -9.19 -17.39 3.60
CA LYS A 10 -8.14 -18.41 3.71
C LYS A 10 -6.88 -17.93 2.98
N TRP A 11 -5.75 -18.54 3.31
CA TRP A 11 -4.52 -18.36 2.53
C TRP A 11 -4.67 -19.02 1.16
N SER A 12 -4.50 -18.23 0.11
CA SER A 12 -4.28 -18.71 -1.26
C SER A 12 -2.81 -18.50 -1.64
N GLY A 13 -2.36 -19.14 -2.73
CA GLY A 13 -1.02 -18.90 -3.28
C GLY A 13 -0.80 -17.42 -3.59
N ASP A 14 -1.76 -16.79 -4.25
CA ASP A 14 -1.71 -15.35 -4.57
C ASP A 14 -1.62 -14.47 -3.32
N LEU A 15 -2.39 -14.79 -2.27
CA LEU A 15 -2.32 -14.03 -1.03
C LEU A 15 -0.97 -14.24 -0.34
N ALA A 16 -0.43 -15.46 -0.32
CA ALA A 16 0.89 -15.73 0.24
C ALA A 16 1.99 -14.99 -0.53
N TYR A 17 1.87 -14.93 -1.86
CA TYR A 17 2.80 -14.21 -2.72
C TYR A 17 2.76 -12.70 -2.46
N ILE A 18 1.57 -12.08 -2.49
CA ILE A 18 1.39 -10.65 -2.16
C ILE A 18 1.90 -10.35 -0.74
N PHE A 19 1.60 -11.22 0.22
CA PHE A 19 2.06 -11.05 1.60
C PHE A 19 3.60 -11.09 1.69
N GLY A 20 4.24 -12.02 1.01
CA GLY A 20 5.70 -12.11 0.92
C GLY A 20 6.32 -10.87 0.28
N LEU A 21 5.76 -10.39 -0.83
CA LEU A 21 6.17 -9.13 -1.46
C LEU A 21 6.06 -7.94 -0.50
N LEU A 22 4.97 -7.87 0.27
CA LEU A 22 4.77 -6.80 1.23
C LEU A 22 5.68 -6.89 2.45
N ILE A 23 6.12 -8.08 2.84
CA ILE A 23 7.15 -8.25 3.88
C ILE A 23 8.50 -7.74 3.37
N GLY A 24 8.86 -8.05 2.12
CA GLY A 24 10.16 -7.68 1.56
C GLY A 24 10.27 -6.19 1.22
N ASP A 25 9.38 -5.72 0.33
CA ASP A 25 9.47 -4.38 -0.27
C ASP A 25 8.20 -3.54 -0.03
N GLY A 26 7.33 -3.99 0.86
CA GLY A 26 6.11 -3.27 1.23
C GLY A 26 6.27 -2.34 2.42
N SER A 27 5.29 -1.46 2.61
CA SER A 27 5.11 -0.75 3.87
C SER A 27 3.66 -0.35 4.11
N LEU A 28 3.27 -0.25 5.38
CA LEU A 28 1.90 0.06 5.79
C LEU A 28 1.87 1.36 6.63
N PRO A 29 2.18 2.55 6.09
CA PRO A 29 2.45 3.76 6.89
C PRO A 29 1.20 4.41 7.53
N ASN A 30 1.38 5.08 8.70
CA ASN A 30 0.30 5.63 9.55
C ASN A 30 0.20 7.11 9.29
N THR A 31 -0.10 7.46 8.06
CA THR A 31 -0.04 8.88 7.71
C THR A 31 -1.32 9.57 8.13
N LYS A 32 -1.18 10.81 8.59
CA LYS A 32 -2.30 11.73 8.74
C LYS A 32 -2.17 12.76 7.63
N SER A 33 -3.24 13.01 6.89
CA SER A 33 -3.28 14.10 5.90
C SER A 33 -4.22 15.19 6.37
N LYS A 34 -3.86 16.46 6.16
CA LYS A 34 -4.77 17.59 6.39
C LYS A 34 -5.84 17.62 5.29
N ARG A 35 -7.11 17.68 5.67
CA ARG A 35 -8.23 17.93 4.76
C ARG A 35 -8.32 19.42 4.42
N PRO A 36 -9.05 19.82 3.36
CA PRO A 36 -9.27 21.23 3.02
C PRO A 36 -9.87 22.06 4.17
N ASN A 37 -10.67 21.43 5.04
CA ASN A 37 -11.25 22.06 6.24
C ASN A 37 -10.29 22.16 7.44
N GLY A 38 -9.00 21.91 7.23
CA GLY A 38 -7.97 21.98 8.27
C GLY A 38 -7.87 20.79 9.21
N LYS A 39 -8.85 19.87 9.21
CA LYS A 39 -8.83 18.68 10.09
C LYS A 39 -7.90 17.59 9.55
N PHE A 40 -7.17 16.93 10.44
CA PHE A 40 -6.35 15.78 10.07
C PHE A 40 -7.22 14.52 9.94
N GLN A 41 -6.99 13.77 8.86
CA GLN A 41 -7.58 12.45 8.65
C GLN A 41 -6.48 11.40 8.62
N LYS A 42 -6.67 10.31 9.38
CA LYS A 42 -5.85 9.11 9.29
C LYS A 42 -6.04 8.43 7.93
N ARG A 43 -4.95 8.17 7.23
CA ARG A 43 -4.87 7.44 5.96
C ARG A 43 -4.39 6.03 6.24
N TYR A 44 -4.96 5.07 5.54
CA TYR A 44 -4.61 3.66 5.65
C TYR A 44 -3.98 3.26 4.32
N LEU A 45 -2.67 3.45 4.24
CA LEU A 45 -1.91 3.29 3.00
C LEU A 45 -1.17 1.96 3.03
N ILE A 46 -1.16 1.29 1.89
CA ILE A 46 -0.35 0.12 1.61
C ILE A 46 0.54 0.52 0.44
N TYR A 47 1.85 0.47 0.65
CA TYR A 47 2.84 0.74 -0.37
C TYR A 47 3.54 -0.55 -0.75
N PHE A 48 3.83 -0.68 -2.03
CA PHE A 48 4.80 -1.63 -2.55
C PHE A 48 5.82 -0.88 -3.39
N ILE A 49 7.10 -1.15 -3.15
CA ILE A 49 8.21 -0.41 -3.75
C ILE A 49 8.96 -1.34 -4.69
N SER A 50 9.31 -0.88 -5.89
CA SER A 50 10.13 -1.65 -6.83
C SER A 50 10.90 -0.73 -7.76
N GLU A 51 12.07 -1.14 -8.22
CA GLU A 51 12.79 -0.44 -9.32
C GLU A 51 12.11 -0.63 -10.67
N SER A 52 11.27 -1.67 -10.83
CA SER A 52 10.60 -1.99 -12.08
C SER A 52 9.14 -1.54 -12.06
N LYS A 53 8.85 -0.43 -12.75
CA LYS A 53 7.46 0.00 -13.00
C LYS A 53 6.67 -1.09 -13.73
N TYR A 54 7.31 -1.78 -14.67
CA TYR A 54 6.68 -2.85 -15.44
C TYR A 54 6.18 -3.98 -14.53
N PHE A 55 7.01 -4.42 -13.56
CA PHE A 55 6.60 -5.43 -12.59
C PHE A 55 5.38 -4.98 -11.77
N ILE A 56 5.38 -3.71 -11.33
CA ILE A 56 4.25 -3.14 -10.60
C ILE A 56 2.97 -3.20 -11.45
N ASP A 57 3.02 -2.63 -12.65
CA ASP A 57 1.83 -2.46 -13.49
C ASP A 57 1.27 -3.81 -14.01
N THR A 58 2.14 -4.79 -14.25
CA THR A 58 1.75 -6.05 -14.93
C THR A 58 1.56 -7.23 -14.01
N VAL A 59 2.21 -7.24 -12.85
CA VAL A 59 2.15 -8.37 -11.90
C VAL A 59 1.49 -7.93 -10.60
N TYR A 60 2.10 -6.98 -9.89
CA TYR A 60 1.67 -6.64 -8.54
C TYR A 60 0.27 -6.00 -8.54
N ASP A 61 0.05 -4.93 -9.32
CA ASP A 61 -1.21 -4.20 -9.32
C ASP A 61 -2.39 -5.08 -9.76
N PRO A 62 -2.32 -5.83 -10.89
CA PRO A 62 -3.42 -6.71 -11.30
C PRO A 62 -3.72 -7.82 -10.31
N LEU A 63 -2.69 -8.45 -9.74
CA LEU A 63 -2.85 -9.51 -8.75
C LEU A 63 -3.50 -8.98 -7.47
N PHE A 64 -3.03 -7.84 -6.98
CA PHE A 64 -3.57 -7.18 -5.79
C PHE A 64 -5.02 -6.73 -6.01
N SER A 65 -5.32 -6.11 -7.16
CA SER A 65 -6.68 -5.72 -7.54
C SER A 65 -7.61 -6.92 -7.63
N SER A 66 -7.19 -8.01 -8.26
CA SER A 66 -7.98 -9.24 -8.36
C SER A 66 -8.30 -9.81 -6.97
N LEU A 67 -7.29 -9.91 -6.10
CA LEU A 67 -7.40 -10.50 -4.78
C LEU A 67 -8.37 -9.74 -3.85
N PHE A 68 -8.40 -8.41 -3.96
CA PHE A 68 -9.14 -7.54 -3.03
C PHE A 68 -10.33 -6.79 -3.66
N SER A 69 -10.61 -6.99 -4.94
CA SER A 69 -11.73 -6.30 -5.61
C SER A 69 -11.35 -4.95 -6.24
N LEU A 70 -10.12 -4.47 -6.02
CA LEU A 70 -9.78 -3.04 -5.93
C LEU A 70 -9.70 -2.39 -7.30
N ASN A 71 -10.80 -1.80 -7.75
CA ASN A 71 -10.84 -0.85 -8.85
C ASN A 71 -11.53 0.44 -8.36
N PRO A 72 -10.98 1.67 -8.52
CA PRO A 72 -9.67 2.09 -9.06
C PRO A 72 -8.72 2.72 -8.01
N TRP A 73 -8.62 2.20 -6.79
CA TRP A 73 -7.93 2.87 -5.67
C TRP A 73 -6.41 2.58 -5.57
N MET A 74 -5.75 2.44 -6.72
CA MET A 74 -4.32 2.13 -6.83
C MET A 74 -3.62 3.16 -7.70
N GLU A 75 -2.47 3.65 -7.25
CA GLU A 75 -1.70 4.67 -7.93
C GLU A 75 -0.21 4.31 -7.92
N THR A 76 0.39 4.18 -9.11
CA THR A 76 1.82 3.94 -9.26
C THR A 76 2.56 5.24 -9.58
N LYS A 77 3.52 5.61 -8.73
CA LYS A 77 4.29 6.85 -8.84
C LYS A 77 5.78 6.58 -8.77
N LYS A 78 6.57 7.29 -9.58
CA LYS A 78 8.03 7.32 -9.43
C LYS A 78 8.40 8.19 -8.22
N ARG A 79 9.33 7.74 -7.40
CA ARG A 79 9.86 8.52 -6.28
C ARG A 79 10.84 9.58 -6.80
N ASN A 80 10.64 10.83 -6.39
CA ASN A 80 11.52 11.94 -6.79
C ASN A 80 12.97 11.67 -6.40
N GLY A 81 13.89 11.89 -7.35
CA GLY A 81 15.33 11.68 -7.14
C GLY A 81 15.74 10.20 -6.98
N SER A 82 14.86 9.24 -7.28
CA SER A 82 15.12 7.82 -7.11
C SER A 82 14.74 7.03 -8.37
N LYS A 83 15.32 5.84 -8.54
CA LYS A 83 14.91 4.84 -9.54
C LYS A 83 13.69 4.04 -9.10
N LEU A 84 13.24 4.20 -7.86
CA LEU A 84 12.15 3.45 -7.27
C LEU A 84 10.78 3.97 -7.71
N TYR A 85 9.88 3.05 -7.96
CA TYR A 85 8.46 3.24 -8.17
C TYR A 85 7.70 2.72 -6.95
N ILE A 86 6.58 3.37 -6.63
CA ILE A 86 5.74 3.06 -5.48
C ILE A 86 4.32 2.86 -6.00
N SER A 87 3.78 1.64 -5.82
CA SER A 87 2.34 1.41 -5.91
C SER A 87 1.70 1.75 -4.58
N ARG A 88 0.75 2.69 -4.59
CA ARG A 88 0.01 3.16 -3.42
C ARG A 88 -1.43 2.70 -3.52
N ILE A 89 -1.85 1.94 -2.51
CA ILE A 89 -3.25 1.61 -2.28
C ILE A 89 -3.74 2.33 -1.02
N GLU A 90 -4.95 2.89 -1.07
CA GLU A 90 -5.62 3.45 0.12
C GLU A 90 -6.89 2.67 0.44
N SER A 91 -6.83 1.80 1.46
CA SER A 91 -7.99 1.04 1.94
C SER A 91 -7.82 0.68 3.40
N LYS A 92 -8.74 1.12 4.26
CA LYS A 92 -8.72 0.79 5.68
C LYS A 92 -8.89 -0.70 5.92
N GLU A 93 -9.81 -1.32 5.20
CA GLU A 93 -10.18 -2.73 5.36
C GLU A 93 -9.03 -3.67 4.97
N VAL A 94 -8.38 -3.42 3.84
CA VAL A 94 -7.24 -4.22 3.37
C VAL A 94 -6.02 -3.99 4.28
N TYR A 95 -5.82 -2.76 4.71
CA TYR A 95 -4.78 -2.40 5.66
C TYR A 95 -4.92 -3.16 6.99
N GLU A 96 -6.10 -3.11 7.60
CA GLU A 96 -6.40 -3.82 8.85
C GLU A 96 -6.34 -5.34 8.67
N PHE A 97 -6.69 -5.84 7.49
CA PHE A 97 -6.53 -7.25 7.13
C PHE A 97 -5.07 -7.70 7.21
N PHE A 98 -4.14 -6.97 6.58
CA PHE A 98 -2.72 -7.31 6.62
C PHE A 98 -2.12 -7.21 8.04
N GLN A 99 -2.53 -6.20 8.81
CA GLN A 99 -2.13 -6.12 10.23
C GLN A 99 -2.57 -7.34 11.03
N LYS A 100 -3.82 -7.78 10.86
CA LYS A 100 -4.35 -8.98 11.53
C LYS A 100 -3.61 -10.25 11.09
N LYS A 101 -3.07 -10.28 9.87
CA LYS A 101 -2.25 -11.38 9.34
C LYS A 101 -0.80 -11.36 9.82
N GLY A 102 -0.42 -10.38 10.64
CA GLY A 102 0.90 -10.30 11.26
C GLY A 102 1.88 -9.37 10.54
N LEU A 103 1.45 -8.68 9.48
CA LEU A 103 2.26 -7.65 8.84
C LEU A 103 2.25 -6.41 9.75
N ARG A 104 3.22 -6.37 10.66
CA ARG A 104 3.37 -5.30 11.65
C ARG A 104 4.18 -4.16 11.05
N TRP A 105 4.00 -2.99 11.66
CA TRP A 105 4.86 -1.85 11.50
C TRP A 105 6.25 -2.24 11.96
N GLU A 106 7.20 -2.39 11.04
CA GLU A 106 8.57 -2.15 11.46
C GLU A 106 8.77 -0.64 11.47
N GLU A 107 9.12 -0.10 12.63
CA GLU A 107 9.57 1.28 12.83
C GLU A 107 10.84 1.63 12.03
N LYS A 108 11.34 0.69 11.21
CA LYS A 108 12.62 0.74 10.49
C LYS A 108 12.54 1.24 9.04
N LEU A 109 11.57 2.09 8.73
CA LEU A 109 11.76 3.10 7.70
C LEU A 109 11.58 4.44 8.38
N GLU A 110 12.68 4.95 8.92
CA GLU A 110 12.79 6.34 9.33
C GLU A 110 12.12 7.22 8.27
N LEU A 111 10.92 7.73 8.61
CA LEU A 111 10.20 8.77 7.89
C LEU A 111 10.94 10.12 8.00
N GLN A 112 12.27 10.12 8.19
CA GLN A 112 13.12 11.30 8.08
C GLN A 112 13.05 11.96 6.69
N LEU A 113 12.43 11.31 5.69
CA LEU A 113 12.22 11.85 4.35
C LEU A 113 10.84 12.49 4.11
N TYR A 114 9.97 12.58 5.12
CA TYR A 114 8.67 13.27 5.00
C TYR A 114 8.61 14.65 5.68
N GLN A 115 9.72 15.16 6.24
CA GLN A 115 9.80 16.50 6.87
C GLN A 115 10.64 17.54 6.11
N LYS A 116 11.13 17.26 4.90
CA LYS A 116 11.84 18.27 4.10
C LYS A 116 11.34 18.29 2.66
N CYS A 117 10.14 18.81 2.47
CA CYS A 117 9.85 19.63 1.29
C CYS A 117 9.53 21.04 1.81
N PRO A 118 10.30 22.08 1.42
CA PRO A 118 9.90 23.47 1.65
C PRO A 118 8.58 23.81 0.95
#